data_AF-A0AAD9BH14-F1
#
_entry.id   AF-A0AAD9BH14-F1
#
_cell.length_a   1.000
_cell.length_b   1.000
_cell.length_c   1.000
_cell.angle_alpha   90.00
_cell.angle_beta   90.00
_cell.angle_gamma   90.00
#
_symmetry.space_group_name_H-M   'P 1'
#
loop_
_entity.id
_entity.type
_entity.pdbx_description
1 polymer ?
#
loop_
_entity_poly.entity_id
_entity_poly.type
_entity_poly.pdbx_seq_one_letter_code
_entity_poly.pdbx_strand_id
1 'polypeptide(L)'
;MTSGPGSPSSETNMATEWSGQQGYILTLIIFLWSAVGGRTETAAAASGVSGSQVLGMRLERSDKPSSTNDDGVIQVTEESSVQLRFYGVQLHSGAWTQIRFTDLTDVASGGADEGEEEEDEAERRRREEEAAA
;
A
#
# COMPACT_ATOMS: atom_id res chain seq x y z
N MET A 1 61.78 26.35 53.31
CA MET A 1 60.67 27.14 52.74
C MET A 1 60.70 26.88 51.24
N THR A 2 59.92 25.89 50.76
CA THR A 2 58.70 26.04 49.91
C THR A 2 59.04 26.75 48.59
N SER A 3 58.88 26.20 47.39
CA SER A 3 57.88 25.31 46.77
C SER A 3 58.57 24.64 45.55
N GLY A 4 58.25 23.45 45.02
CA GLY A 4 56.98 22.82 44.68
C GLY A 4 57.10 22.37 43.20
N PRO A 5 56.78 21.12 42.82
CA PRO A 5 57.08 20.59 41.49
C PRO A 5 56.08 21.08 40.44
N GLY A 6 56.58 21.73 39.38
CA GLY A 6 55.77 22.06 38.21
C GLY A 6 55.84 20.93 37.19
N SER A 7 54.78 20.13 37.09
CA SER A 7 54.37 19.45 35.86
C SER A 7 53.00 20.03 35.49
N PRO A 8 52.68 20.29 34.22
CA PRO A 8 52.54 19.18 33.27
C PRO A 8 52.87 19.52 31.80
N SER A 9 53.39 18.56 31.06
CA SER A 9 52.94 18.39 29.67
C SER A 9 53.15 16.94 29.28
N SER A 10 52.19 16.10 29.66
CA SER A 10 51.94 14.86 28.95
C SER A 10 51.37 15.26 27.60
N GLU A 11 52.23 15.50 26.61
CA GLU A 11 51.83 15.50 25.21
C GLU A 11 51.53 14.04 24.83
N THR A 12 50.40 13.54 25.32
CA THR A 12 49.75 12.35 24.79
C THR A 12 49.32 12.73 23.39
N ASN A 13 50.16 12.42 22.40
CA ASN A 13 49.72 12.21 21.04
C ASN A 13 48.56 11.21 21.11
N MET A 14 47.33 11.71 21.12
CA MET A 14 46.10 10.93 21.00
C MET A 14 45.95 10.50 19.53
N ALA A 15 47.00 9.88 19.00
CA ALA A 15 47.01 9.30 17.67
C ALA A 15 46.62 7.83 17.82
N THR A 16 45.31 7.61 17.84
CA THR A 16 44.71 6.37 17.32
C THR A 16 44.82 5.13 18.20
N GLU A 17 44.21 5.15 19.39
CA GLU A 17 43.54 3.95 19.93
C GLU A 17 42.03 3.95 19.67
N TRP A 18 41.51 4.94 18.95
CA TRP A 18 40.07 5.14 18.79
C TRP A 18 39.44 4.38 17.61
N SER A 19 40.21 3.81 16.69
CA SER A 19 39.62 3.22 15.47
C SER A 19 38.86 1.90 15.72
N GLY A 20 39.24 1.13 16.74
CA GLY A 20 38.61 -0.15 17.05
C GLY A 20 37.24 0.00 17.72
N GLN A 21 37.17 0.84 18.77
CA GLN A 21 35.95 1.03 19.55
C GLN A 21 34.94 1.94 18.84
N GLN A 22 35.40 3.00 18.15
CA GLN A 22 34.52 3.79 17.29
C GLN A 22 34.07 2.99 16.06
N GLY A 23 34.95 2.14 15.51
CA GLY A 23 34.60 1.22 14.45
C GLY A 23 33.51 0.24 14.89
N TYR A 24 33.69 -0.41 16.05
CA TYR A 24 32.70 -1.33 16.62
C TYR A 24 31.35 -0.66 16.88
N ILE A 25 31.35 0.55 17.46
CA ILE A 25 30.12 1.33 17.67
C ILE A 25 29.45 1.68 16.34
N LEU A 26 30.22 2.08 15.32
CA LEU A 26 29.68 2.36 13.98
C LEU A 26 29.08 1.10 13.35
N THR A 27 29.73 -0.06 13.48
CA THR A 27 29.22 -1.35 12.99
C THR A 27 27.93 -1.73 13.69
N LEU A 28 27.83 -1.51 15.01
CA LEU A 28 26.60 -1.75 15.77
C LEU A 28 25.47 -0.80 15.37
N ILE A 29 25.76 0.48 15.14
CA ILE A 29 24.76 1.46 14.68
C ILE A 29 24.25 1.07 13.28
N ILE A 30 25.15 0.73 12.35
CA ILE A 30 24.78 0.32 10.99
C ILE A 30 23.99 -1.00 11.01
N PHE A 31 24.44 -1.99 11.80
CA PHE A 31 23.75 -3.28 11.93
C PHE A 31 22.37 -3.11 12.57
N LEU A 32 22.26 -2.28 13.62
CA LEU A 32 21.00 -2.01 14.30
C LEU A 32 20.04 -1.21 13.41
N TRP A 33 20.53 -0.22 12.68
CA TRP A 33 19.75 0.54 11.69
C TRP A 33 19.34 -0.34 10.51
N SER A 34 20.16 -1.32 10.10
CA SER A 34 19.80 -2.31 9.08
C SER A 34 18.81 -3.35 9.61
N ALA A 35 18.87 -3.70 10.89
CA ALA A 35 17.93 -4.62 11.52
C ALA A 35 16.57 -3.96 11.78
N VAL A 36 16.54 -2.67 12.10
CA VAL A 36 15.30 -1.91 12.34
C VAL A 36 14.73 -1.28 11.05
N GLY A 37 15.58 -0.90 10.10
CA GLY A 37 15.24 -0.24 8.82
C GLY A 37 15.35 -1.14 7.58
N GLY A 38 15.79 -2.40 7.73
CA GLY A 38 15.73 -3.42 6.67
C GLY A 38 14.31 -3.92 6.38
N ARG A 39 13.31 -3.36 7.07
CA ARG A 39 11.92 -3.31 6.60
C ARG A 39 11.81 -2.13 5.63
N THR A 40 12.53 -2.14 4.51
CA THR A 40 12.21 -1.21 3.42
C THR A 40 10.88 -1.65 2.86
N GLU A 41 9.87 -0.94 3.35
CA GLU A 41 8.57 -0.73 2.76
C GLU A 41 8.76 -0.51 1.25
N THR A 42 8.32 -1.48 0.46
CA THR A 42 7.91 -1.19 -0.90
C THR A 42 6.67 -0.31 -0.77
N ALA A 43 6.89 0.99 -0.69
CA ALA A 43 5.84 1.99 -0.78
C ALA A 43 5.20 1.89 -2.18
N ALA A 44 4.11 1.13 -2.26
CA ALA A 44 3.10 1.25 -3.29
C ALA A 44 1.73 1.08 -2.61
N ALA A 45 1.23 2.22 -2.13
CA ALA A 45 -0.17 2.58 -1.94
C ALA A 45 -1.11 1.61 -1.21
N ALA A 46 -1.62 2.11 -0.07
CA ALA A 46 -2.95 1.87 0.47
C ALA A 46 -3.33 0.42 0.81
N SER A 47 -2.82 -0.07 1.94
CA SER A 47 -3.58 -0.73 3.01
C SER A 47 -2.60 -1.43 3.93
N GLY A 48 -2.57 -1.03 5.21
CA GLY A 48 -1.73 -1.64 6.23
C GLY A 48 -2.14 -3.07 6.55
N VAL A 49 -1.80 -4.02 5.68
CA VAL A 49 -1.83 -5.44 5.99
C VAL A 49 -0.51 -6.04 5.53
N SER A 50 0.28 -6.49 6.51
CA SER A 50 1.34 -7.47 6.30
C SER A 50 0.73 -8.77 5.76
N GLY A 51 0.33 -8.79 4.49
CA GLY A 51 -0.45 -9.87 3.90
C GLY A 51 -0.44 -9.86 2.38
N SER A 52 -0.79 -11.02 1.82
CA SER A 52 -0.76 -11.37 0.40
C SER A 52 -1.14 -10.21 -0.53
N GLN A 53 -0.27 -9.89 -1.49
CA GLN A 53 -0.53 -8.88 -2.51
C GLN A 53 -0.73 -9.55 -3.85
N VAL A 54 -1.85 -9.24 -4.53
CA VAL A 54 -2.11 -9.67 -5.90
C VAL A 54 -1.52 -8.63 -6.86
N LEU A 55 -0.59 -9.05 -7.72
CA LEU A 55 0.03 -8.24 -8.77
C LEU A 55 -0.73 -8.37 -10.09
N GLY A 56 -1.45 -9.47 -10.29
CA GLY A 56 -2.23 -9.67 -11.51
C GLY A 56 -3.07 -10.93 -11.46
N MET A 57 -3.92 -11.08 -12.47
CA MET A 57 -4.80 -12.22 -12.64
C MET A 57 -4.92 -12.62 -14.11
N ARG A 58 -5.20 -13.89 -14.37
CA ARG A 58 -5.41 -14.42 -15.73
C ARG A 58 -6.48 -15.51 -15.73
N LEU A 59 -7.29 -15.55 -16.79
CA LEU A 59 -8.16 -16.69 -17.08
C LEU A 59 -7.35 -17.89 -17.60
N GLU A 60 -7.42 -19.01 -16.87
CA GLU A 60 -6.82 -20.28 -17.28
C GLU A 60 -7.78 -21.14 -18.09
N ARG A 61 -9.02 -21.27 -17.62
CA ARG A 61 -10.02 -22.15 -18.22
C ARG A 61 -11.42 -21.60 -18.01
N SER A 62 -12.30 -21.84 -18.98
CA SER A 62 -13.75 -21.64 -18.90
C SER A 62 -14.41 -22.82 -19.62
N ASP A 63 -15.56 -23.26 -19.13
CA ASP A 63 -16.39 -24.29 -19.78
C ASP A 63 -17.17 -23.76 -20.99
N LYS A 64 -17.40 -22.44 -21.03
CA LYS A 64 -18.11 -21.72 -22.10
C LYS A 64 -17.14 -20.84 -22.90
N PRO A 65 -17.58 -20.27 -24.04
CA PRO A 65 -16.76 -19.30 -24.77
C PRO A 65 -16.33 -18.16 -23.84
N SER A 66 -15.04 -17.90 -23.84
CA SER A 66 -14.41 -16.82 -23.08
C SER A 66 -13.24 -16.26 -23.87
N SER A 67 -12.93 -15.00 -23.64
CA SER A 67 -11.84 -14.27 -24.32
C SER A 67 -11.19 -13.29 -23.35
N THR A 68 -10.01 -12.80 -23.71
CA THR A 68 -9.38 -11.66 -23.05
C THR A 68 -8.98 -10.68 -24.14
N ASN A 69 -9.48 -9.45 -24.05
CA ASN A 69 -9.14 -8.41 -25.03
C ASN A 69 -7.69 -7.92 -24.83
N ASP A 70 -7.15 -7.18 -25.80
CA ASP A 70 -5.81 -6.57 -25.73
C ASP A 70 -5.69 -5.57 -24.57
N ASP A 71 -6.81 -4.98 -24.14
CA ASP A 71 -6.91 -4.13 -22.95
C ASP A 71 -6.84 -4.91 -21.62
N GLY A 72 -6.74 -6.24 -21.66
CA GLY A 72 -6.68 -7.10 -20.48
C GLY A 72 -8.04 -7.42 -19.85
N VAL A 73 -9.15 -6.99 -20.46
CA VAL A 73 -10.51 -7.29 -19.98
C VAL A 73 -10.86 -8.75 -20.26
N ILE A 74 -11.20 -9.49 -19.21
CA ILE A 74 -11.64 -10.89 -19.31
C ILE A 74 -13.14 -10.91 -19.57
N GLN A 75 -13.54 -11.47 -20.71
CA GLN A 75 -14.92 -11.66 -21.10
C GLN A 75 -15.30 -13.12 -20.90
N VAL A 76 -16.37 -13.34 -20.13
CA VAL A 76 -16.87 -14.68 -19.80
C VAL A 76 -18.37 -14.71 -20.06
N THR A 77 -18.85 -15.81 -20.61
CA THR A 77 -20.29 -16.04 -20.76
C THR A 77 -20.94 -16.25 -19.38
N GLU A 78 -22.17 -15.77 -19.22
CA GLU A 78 -22.95 -15.96 -17.99
C GLU A 78 -23.06 -17.45 -17.61
N GLU A 79 -23.13 -17.69 -16.29
CA GLU A 79 -23.21 -19.02 -15.70
C GLU A 79 -22.04 -19.96 -16.11
N SER A 80 -20.87 -19.40 -16.44
CA SER A 80 -19.68 -20.19 -16.73
C SER A 80 -18.93 -20.55 -15.46
N SER A 81 -18.43 -21.78 -15.39
CA SER A 81 -17.39 -22.18 -14.46
C SER A 81 -16.02 -21.77 -15.01
N VAL A 82 -15.38 -20.83 -14.32
CA VAL A 82 -14.07 -20.30 -14.70
C VAL A 82 -12.99 -20.67 -13.69
N GLN A 83 -11.77 -20.82 -14.19
CA GLN A 83 -10.56 -20.99 -13.41
C GLN A 83 -9.65 -19.79 -13.65
N LEU A 84 -9.36 -19.05 -12.57
CA LEU A 84 -8.49 -17.89 -12.59
C LEU A 84 -7.17 -18.19 -11.88
N ARG A 85 -6.06 -17.80 -12.48
CA ARG A 85 -4.75 -17.75 -11.82
C ARG A 85 -4.51 -16.37 -11.27
N PHE A 86 -4.08 -16.31 -10.01
CA PHE A 86 -3.61 -15.08 -9.38
C PHE A 86 -2.09 -15.12 -9.26
N TYR A 87 -1.45 -14.01 -9.61
CA TYR A 87 -0.02 -13.80 -9.46
C TYR A 87 0.18 -12.71 -8.42
N GLY A 88 1.19 -12.87 -7.57
CA GLY A 88 1.32 -12.04 -6.39
C GLY A 88 2.50 -12.41 -5.52
N VAL A 89 2.73 -11.61 -4.48
CA VAL A 89 3.71 -11.92 -3.44
C VAL A 89 2.99 -12.39 -2.18
N GLN A 90 3.57 -13.39 -1.51
CA GLN A 90 3.03 -13.98 -0.28
C GLN A 90 1.61 -14.57 -0.40
N LEU A 91 1.15 -14.92 -1.61
CA LEU A 91 -0.11 -15.65 -1.83
C LEU A 91 -0.06 -17.04 -1.18
N HIS A 92 -0.55 -17.14 0.05
CA HIS A 92 -0.69 -18.40 0.77
C HIS A 92 -2.11 -18.95 0.64
N SER A 93 -2.35 -20.20 1.07
CA SER A 93 -3.65 -20.87 0.98
C SER A 93 -4.81 -20.11 1.65
N GLY A 94 -4.50 -19.31 2.68
CA GLY A 94 -5.46 -18.45 3.37
C GLY A 94 -5.81 -17.16 2.64
N ALA A 95 -5.00 -16.74 1.66
CA ALA A 95 -5.29 -15.54 0.86
C ALA A 95 -6.55 -15.72 0.00
N TRP A 96 -6.83 -16.95 -0.44
CA TRP A 96 -7.98 -17.28 -1.27
C TRP A 96 -9.33 -16.95 -0.62
N THR A 97 -9.43 -17.01 0.70
CA THR A 97 -10.68 -16.67 1.42
C THR A 97 -10.94 -15.17 1.48
N GLN A 98 -9.95 -14.36 1.13
CA GLN A 98 -10.03 -12.89 1.14
C GLN A 98 -10.38 -12.33 -0.24
N ILE A 99 -10.24 -13.13 -1.31
CA ILE A 99 -10.56 -12.70 -2.67
C ILE A 99 -12.08 -12.65 -2.82
N ARG A 100 -12.60 -11.48 -3.21
CA ARG A 100 -14.02 -11.24 -3.47
C ARG A 100 -14.18 -10.61 -4.85
N PHE A 101 -15.26 -10.99 -5.53
CA PHE A 101 -15.70 -10.34 -6.76
C PHE A 101 -16.78 -9.33 -6.38
N THR A 102 -16.70 -8.13 -6.91
CA THR A 102 -17.66 -7.05 -6.71
C THR A 102 -18.00 -6.45 -8.07
N ASP A 103 -19.23 -6.00 -8.24
CA ASP A 103 -19.64 -5.30 -9.44
C ASP A 103 -19.06 -3.89 -9.44
N LEU A 104 -18.63 -3.42 -10.62
CA LEU A 104 -17.98 -2.12 -10.76
C LEU A 104 -18.89 -0.96 -10.31
N THR A 105 -20.21 -1.13 -10.41
CA THR A 105 -21.22 -0.15 -9.98
C THR A 105 -21.23 0.05 -8.47
N ASP A 106 -20.83 -0.95 -7.69
CA ASP A 106 -20.85 -0.92 -6.23
C ASP A 106 -19.68 -0.08 -5.66
N VAL A 107 -18.58 0.04 -6.42
CA VAL A 107 -17.40 0.83 -6.03
C VAL A 107 -17.56 2.31 -6.42
N ALA A 108 -18.31 2.61 -7.48
CA ALA A 108 -18.57 3.97 -7.94
C ALA A 108 -19.63 4.73 -7.08
N SER A 109 -20.50 4.00 -6.38
CA SER A 109 -21.56 4.55 -5.52
C SER A 109 -21.06 5.06 -4.15
N GLY A 110 -19.79 4.82 -3.81
CA GLY A 110 -19.22 5.16 -2.50
C GLY A 110 -18.97 6.65 -2.21
N GLY A 111 -19.46 7.59 -3.02
CA GLY A 111 -19.30 9.01 -2.73
C GLY A 111 -19.72 9.96 -3.85
N ALA A 112 -21.05 10.09 -4.07
CA ALA A 112 -21.70 11.29 -4.61
C ALA A 112 -23.20 11.00 -4.75
N ASP A 113 -23.93 10.96 -3.64
CA ASP A 113 -25.40 11.02 -3.65
C ASP A 113 -25.87 12.03 -2.61
N GLU A 114 -25.56 13.31 -2.88
CA GLU A 114 -26.21 14.46 -2.26
C GLU A 114 -26.26 15.55 -3.33
N GLY A 115 -27.30 15.58 -4.17
CA GLY A 115 -27.45 16.71 -5.09
C GLY A 115 -28.59 16.69 -6.12
N GLU A 116 -29.24 15.57 -6.41
CA GLU A 116 -30.19 15.52 -7.55
C GLU A 116 -31.67 15.67 -7.16
N GLU A 117 -32.04 15.67 -5.87
CA GLU A 117 -33.45 15.74 -5.47
C GLU A 117 -34.05 17.17 -5.39
N GLU A 118 -33.23 18.23 -5.32
CA GLU A 118 -33.75 19.60 -5.14
C GLU A 118 -34.23 20.29 -6.44
N GLU A 119 -33.70 19.93 -7.62
CA GLU A 119 -34.11 20.56 -8.89
C GLU A 119 -35.53 20.13 -9.33
N ASP A 120 -35.90 18.88 -9.09
CA ASP A 120 -37.21 18.33 -9.48
C ASP A 120 -38.38 18.92 -8.65
N GLU A 121 -38.16 19.25 -7.38
CA GLU A 121 -39.20 19.87 -6.55
C GLU A 121 -39.40 21.35 -6.92
N ALA A 122 -38.33 22.06 -7.26
CA ALA A 122 -38.39 23.45 -7.71
C ALA A 122 -39.12 23.59 -9.06
N GLU A 123 -38.86 22.68 -10.01
CA GLU A 123 -39.57 22.68 -11.31
C GLU A 123 -41.04 22.30 -11.16
N ARG A 124 -41.37 21.33 -10.27
CA ARG A 124 -42.77 20.99 -9.96
C ARG A 124 -43.53 22.14 -9.34
N ARG A 125 -42.95 22.85 -8.36
CA ARG A 125 -43.60 24.03 -7.76
C ARG A 125 -43.84 25.14 -8.77
N ARG A 126 -42.90 25.36 -9.69
CA ARG A 126 -43.05 26.37 -10.75
C ARG A 126 -44.18 26.02 -11.73
N ARG A 127 -44.34 24.75 -12.08
CA ARG A 127 -45.47 24.30 -12.93
C ARG A 127 -46.82 24.36 -12.21
N GLU A 128 -46.86 24.12 -10.90
CA GLU A 128 -48.09 24.26 -10.13
C GLU A 128 -48.52 25.73 -9.96
N GLU A 129 -47.57 26.66 -9.83
CA GLU A 129 -47.87 28.10 -9.75
C GLU A 129 -48.35 28.67 -11.10
N GLU A 130 -47.77 28.22 -12.21
CA GLU A 130 -48.20 28.63 -13.57
C GLU A 130 -49.58 28.08 -13.96
N ALA A 131 -50.00 26.94 -13.41
CA ALA A 131 -51.32 26.36 -13.66
C ALA A 131 -52.45 27.01 -12.83
N ALA A 132 -52.12 27.85 -11.85
CA ALA A 132 -53.08 28.47 -10.94
C ALA A 132 -53.37 29.96 -11.24
N ALA A 133 -52.73 30.55 -12.25
CA ALA A 133 -52.93 31.92 -12.74
C ALA A 133 -53.83 31.97 -13.99
#